data_AF-A0A4R4KI72-F1
#
_entry.id   AF-A0A4R4KI72-F1
#
_cell.length_a   1.000
_cell.length_b   1.000
_cell.length_c   1.000
_cell.angle_alpha   90.00
_cell.angle_beta   90.00
_cell.angle_gamma   90.00
#
_symmetry.space_group_name_H-M   'P 1'
#
loop_
_entity.id
_entity.type
_entity.pdbx_description
1 polymer ?
#
loop_
_entity_poly.entity_id
_entity_poly.type
_entity_poly.pdbx_seq_one_letter_code
_entity_poly.pdbx_strand_id
1 'polypeptide(L)'
;LQQGAVAAELMAWQREGGHLRAVTDAALAGAARRPGSAIERLRRQLHRKDSWVADDEAFAAAVEHVRQELVEGLLAMPFDGSIEAEQYVARFSARWTTRFVDAITVVAEPDVRSGHVLLAPAQWHEVQVLKFVHHRFVLARPDLALHQRGQARLLGTLVEALWEWLLDPEEESRLPRRLHDLVELAEAELHPRTPDRIGRARGRAIVDFVAQLTDGQAVAMLDALSGRSGALWTDAFVL
;
A
#
# COMPACT_ATOMS: atom_id res chain seq x y z
N LEU A 1 16.30 -6.90 1.98
CA LEU A 1 16.10 -6.00 3.14
C LEU A 1 17.46 -5.72 3.77
N GLN A 2 17.81 -4.47 4.10
CA GLN A 2 19.07 -4.19 4.80
C GLN A 2 18.87 -4.43 6.30
N GLN A 3 19.19 -5.65 6.76
CA GLN A 3 19.06 -6.06 8.17
C GLN A 3 19.63 -4.99 9.13
N GLY A 4 20.84 -4.51 8.87
CA GLY A 4 21.51 -3.51 9.72
C GLY A 4 20.74 -2.20 9.88
N ALA A 5 20.04 -1.73 8.85
CA ALA A 5 19.26 -0.49 8.92
C ALA A 5 17.99 -0.65 9.78
N VAL A 6 17.29 -1.79 9.63
CA VAL A 6 16.13 -2.14 10.47
C VAL A 6 16.58 -2.29 11.92
N ALA A 7 17.65 -3.04 12.13
CA ALA A 7 18.24 -3.31 13.44
C ALA A 7 18.63 -2.00 14.16
N ALA A 8 19.33 -1.10 13.47
CA ALA A 8 19.76 0.18 14.02
C ALA A 8 18.57 1.04 14.46
N GLU A 9 17.50 1.10 13.65
CA GLU A 9 16.31 1.89 13.97
C GLU A 9 15.61 1.38 15.24
N LEU A 10 15.30 0.08 15.31
CA LEU A 10 14.59 -0.51 16.45
C LEU A 10 15.44 -0.44 17.73
N MET A 11 16.72 -0.83 17.65
CA MET A 11 17.62 -0.81 18.82
C MET A 11 17.92 0.60 19.33
N ALA A 12 18.03 1.60 18.45
CA ALA A 12 18.26 2.97 18.89
C ALA A 12 17.05 3.53 19.63
N TRP A 13 15.82 3.25 19.16
CA TRP A 13 14.62 3.68 19.86
C TRP A 13 14.51 3.07 21.26
N GLN A 14 14.85 1.79 21.41
CA GLN A 14 14.83 1.12 22.72
C GLN A 14 15.88 1.66 23.69
N ARG A 15 17.10 1.93 23.19
CA ARG A 15 18.20 2.46 24.03
C ARG A 15 18.01 3.92 24.39
N GLU A 16 17.47 4.73 23.47
CA GLU A 16 17.39 6.20 23.60
C GLU A 16 15.96 6.71 23.80
N GLY A 17 15.00 5.83 24.09
CA GLY A 17 13.57 6.16 24.13
C GLY A 17 13.22 7.33 25.05
N GLY A 18 13.85 7.41 26.22
CA GLY A 18 13.66 8.54 27.15
C GLY A 18 14.10 9.88 26.55
N HIS A 19 15.23 9.91 25.85
CA HIS A 19 15.70 11.11 25.16
C HIS A 19 14.79 11.46 23.98
N LEU A 20 14.43 10.47 23.15
CA LEU A 20 13.57 10.68 21.98
C LEU A 20 12.18 11.21 22.37
N ARG A 21 11.62 10.79 23.51
CA ARG A 21 10.36 11.33 24.05
C ARG A 21 10.46 12.81 24.43
N ALA A 22 11.62 13.27 24.90
CA ALA A 22 11.83 14.66 25.29
C ALA A 22 12.05 15.61 24.09
N VAL A 23 12.41 15.09 22.92
CA VAL A 23 12.64 15.89 21.71
C VAL A 23 11.32 16.38 21.11
N THR A 24 11.29 17.59 20.54
CA THR A 24 10.08 18.14 19.89
C THR A 24 9.80 17.46 18.53
N ASP A 25 8.55 17.54 18.06
CA ASP A 25 8.17 16.98 16.74
C ASP A 25 8.99 17.59 15.59
N ALA A 26 9.23 18.91 15.65
CA ALA A 26 10.05 19.61 14.65
C ALA A 26 11.50 19.10 14.65
N ALA A 27 12.09 18.88 15.83
CA ALA A 27 13.44 18.35 15.94
C ALA A 27 13.52 16.87 15.49
N LEU A 28 12.50 16.05 15.77
CA LEU A 28 12.42 14.68 15.24
C LEU A 28 12.29 14.64 13.71
N ALA A 29 11.55 15.59 13.13
CA ALA A 29 11.43 15.72 11.67
C ALA A 29 12.77 16.14 11.03
N GLY A 30 13.48 17.10 11.64
CA GLY A 30 14.81 17.53 11.20
C GLY A 30 15.88 16.43 11.36
N ALA A 31 15.71 15.56 12.36
CA ALA A 31 16.59 14.42 12.63
C ALA A 31 16.15 13.12 11.95
N ALA A 32 15.40 13.16 10.84
CA ALA A 32 14.83 11.97 10.18
C ALA A 32 15.84 10.87 9.78
N ARG A 33 17.14 11.18 9.74
CA ARG A 33 18.22 10.21 9.50
C ARG A 33 18.79 9.59 10.78
N ARG A 34 18.50 10.13 11.96
CA ARG A 34 18.93 9.59 13.25
C ARG A 34 18.15 8.29 13.53
N PRO A 35 18.83 7.16 13.78
CA PRO A 35 18.17 5.93 14.16
C PRO A 35 17.25 6.11 15.37
N GLY A 36 16.07 5.49 15.31
CA GLY A 36 15.03 5.52 16.34
C GLY A 36 14.05 6.70 16.22
N SER A 37 14.40 7.75 15.47
CA SER A 37 13.53 8.92 15.28
C SER A 37 12.25 8.60 14.52
N ALA A 38 12.27 7.59 13.63
CA ALA A 38 11.12 7.25 12.81
C ALA A 38 10.14 6.36 13.58
N ILE A 39 10.63 5.44 14.42
CA ILE A 39 9.80 4.71 15.38
C ILE A 39 9.16 5.65 16.41
N GLU A 40 9.89 6.65 16.92
CA GLU A 40 9.29 7.63 17.83
C GLU A 40 8.19 8.44 17.15
N ARG A 41 8.38 8.82 15.87
CA ARG A 41 7.34 9.48 15.08
C ARG A 41 6.12 8.58 14.88
N LEU A 42 6.31 7.28 14.66
CA LEU A 42 5.22 6.31 14.61
C LEU A 42 4.44 6.32 15.92
N ARG A 43 5.12 6.14 17.07
CA ARG A 43 4.48 6.16 18.39
C ARG A 43 3.61 7.40 18.61
N ARG A 44 4.15 8.59 18.32
CA ARG A 44 3.42 9.86 18.44
C ARG A 44 2.26 9.97 17.46
N GLN A 45 2.39 9.40 16.27
CA GLN A 45 1.30 9.35 15.31
C GLN A 45 0.16 8.46 15.81
N LEU A 46 0.47 7.27 16.37
CA LEU A 46 -0.54 6.36 16.92
C LEU A 46 -1.29 7.03 18.07
N HIS A 47 -0.61 7.71 18.99
CA HIS A 47 -1.28 8.49 20.04
C HIS A 47 -2.19 9.61 19.53
N ARG A 48 -1.87 10.22 18.38
CA ARG A 48 -2.70 11.29 17.80
C ARG A 48 -3.90 10.77 16.99
N LYS A 49 -3.69 9.70 16.23
CA LYS A 49 -4.69 9.18 15.29
C LYS A 49 -5.54 8.06 15.89
N ASP A 50 -4.94 7.25 16.76
CA ASP A 50 -5.44 5.98 17.24
C ASP A 50 -5.37 5.91 18.77
N SER A 51 -5.62 7.04 19.45
CA SER A 51 -5.58 7.16 20.92
C SER A 51 -6.48 6.17 21.67
N TRP A 52 -7.47 5.59 20.98
CA TRP A 52 -8.39 4.60 21.52
C TRP A 52 -7.72 3.25 21.81
N VAL A 53 -6.59 2.94 21.15
CA VAL A 53 -5.83 1.69 21.32
C VAL A 53 -4.34 1.93 21.62
N ALA A 54 -3.82 3.12 21.32
CA ALA A 54 -2.42 3.45 21.52
C ALA A 54 -2.00 3.31 23.00
N ASP A 55 -1.00 2.47 23.25
CA ASP A 55 -0.46 2.20 24.58
C ASP A 55 1.07 2.13 24.52
N ASP A 56 1.75 2.86 25.39
CA ASP A 56 3.20 3.00 25.34
C ASP A 56 3.96 1.73 25.75
N GLU A 57 3.38 0.93 26.66
CA GLU A 57 3.99 -0.32 27.12
C GLU A 57 3.81 -1.41 26.05
N ALA A 58 2.60 -1.55 25.53
CA ALA A 58 2.30 -2.47 24.42
C ALA A 58 3.10 -2.11 23.17
N PHE A 59 3.26 -0.81 22.85
CA PHE A 59 4.11 -0.39 21.75
C PHE A 59 5.59 -0.74 21.99
N ALA A 60 6.12 -0.53 23.19
CA ALA A 60 7.50 -0.88 23.51
C ALA A 60 7.74 -2.40 23.43
N ALA A 61 6.80 -3.19 23.96
CA ALA A 61 6.81 -4.64 23.86
C ALA A 61 6.74 -5.12 22.40
N ALA A 62 5.90 -4.49 21.57
CA ALA A 62 5.79 -4.79 20.16
C ALA A 62 7.09 -4.48 19.39
N VAL A 63 7.76 -3.36 19.69
CA VAL A 63 9.06 -3.04 19.09
C VAL A 63 10.11 -4.11 19.45
N GLU A 64 10.15 -4.55 20.71
CA GLU A 64 11.06 -5.62 21.12
C GLU A 64 10.73 -6.95 20.44
N HIS A 65 9.46 -7.35 20.43
CA HIS A 65 9.06 -8.61 19.83
C HIS A 65 9.35 -8.65 18.32
N VAL A 66 9.03 -7.57 17.59
CA VAL A 66 9.36 -7.47 16.16
C VAL A 66 10.87 -7.47 15.94
N ARG A 67 11.65 -6.80 16.79
CA ARG A 67 13.12 -6.84 16.69
C ARG A 67 13.64 -8.27 16.84
N GLN A 68 13.22 -9.01 17.85
CA GLN A 68 13.61 -10.40 18.07
C GLN A 68 13.22 -11.29 16.87
N GLU A 69 11.93 -11.32 16.52
CA GLU A 69 11.44 -12.22 15.46
C GLU A 69 11.95 -11.85 14.07
N LEU A 70 12.03 -10.56 13.74
CA LEU A 70 12.38 -10.10 12.39
C LEU A 70 13.88 -9.94 12.21
N VAL A 71 14.58 -9.28 13.14
CA VAL A 71 16.01 -8.93 12.97
C VAL A 71 16.91 -10.09 13.38
N GLU A 72 16.65 -10.67 14.56
CA GLU A 72 17.42 -11.81 15.07
C GLU A 72 16.92 -13.15 14.51
N GLY A 73 15.65 -13.21 14.10
CA GLY A 73 15.08 -14.31 13.34
C GLY A 73 15.25 -14.11 11.83
N LEU A 74 14.17 -13.65 11.17
CA LEU A 74 14.03 -13.72 9.72
C LEU A 74 15.23 -13.16 8.92
N LEU A 75 15.77 -12.03 9.36
CA LEU A 75 16.81 -11.30 8.65
C LEU A 75 18.24 -11.65 9.09
N ALA A 76 18.42 -12.56 10.06
CA ALA A 76 19.73 -12.96 10.53
C ALA A 76 20.52 -13.76 9.48
N MET A 77 19.83 -14.49 8.61
CA MET A 77 20.43 -15.22 7.49
C MET A 77 20.00 -14.59 6.17
N PRO A 78 20.92 -14.40 5.20
CA PRO A 78 20.56 -13.94 3.88
C PRO A 78 19.69 -15.00 3.18
N PHE A 79 18.67 -14.55 2.45
CA PHE A 79 17.85 -15.44 1.63
C PHE A 79 18.61 -15.78 0.34
N ASP A 80 18.89 -17.07 0.14
CA ASP A 80 19.65 -17.59 -1.00
C ASP A 80 18.79 -18.37 -2.01
N GLY A 81 17.48 -18.49 -1.76
CA GLY A 81 16.55 -19.25 -2.61
C GLY A 81 16.66 -20.77 -2.46
N SER A 82 17.39 -21.27 -1.45
CA SER A 82 17.39 -22.69 -1.11
C SER A 82 16.03 -23.13 -0.55
N ILE A 83 15.74 -24.44 -0.65
CA ILE A 83 14.52 -25.02 -0.07
C ILE A 83 14.50 -24.75 1.45
N GLU A 84 15.66 -24.82 2.11
CA GLU A 84 15.81 -24.52 3.52
C GLU A 84 15.42 -23.08 3.85
N ALA A 85 15.88 -22.11 3.04
CA ALA A 85 15.53 -20.71 3.20
C ALA A 85 14.02 -20.46 2.93
N GLU A 86 13.45 -21.10 1.91
CA GLU A 86 12.00 -21.04 1.64
C GLU A 86 11.17 -21.60 2.80
N GLN A 87 11.54 -22.77 3.32
CA GLN A 87 10.87 -23.37 4.47
C GLN A 87 10.99 -22.50 5.72
N TYR A 88 12.13 -21.85 5.92
CA TYR A 88 12.32 -20.93 7.04
C TYR A 88 11.38 -19.72 6.95
N VAL A 89 11.28 -19.08 5.78
CA VAL A 89 10.33 -17.97 5.52
C VAL A 89 8.88 -18.43 5.71
N ALA A 90 8.52 -19.62 5.22
CA ALA A 90 7.19 -20.18 5.37
C ALA A 90 6.83 -20.43 6.84
N ARG A 91 7.74 -20.99 7.64
CA ARG A 91 7.54 -21.20 9.08
C ARG A 91 7.41 -19.88 9.83
N PHE A 92 8.25 -18.88 9.53
CA PHE A 92 8.12 -17.54 10.09
C PHE A 92 6.73 -16.95 9.81
N SER A 93 6.29 -17.02 8.55
CA SER A 93 4.99 -16.49 8.11
C SER A 93 3.81 -17.21 8.76
N ALA A 94 3.90 -18.54 8.92
CA ALA A 94 2.89 -19.34 9.60
C ALA A 94 2.75 -18.96 11.08
N ARG A 95 3.86 -18.80 11.81
CA ARG A 95 3.82 -18.38 13.23
C ARG A 95 3.16 -17.02 13.42
N TRP A 96 3.53 -16.03 12.61
CA TRP A 96 2.93 -14.69 12.69
C TRP A 96 1.45 -14.70 12.30
N THR A 97 1.08 -15.47 11.26
CA THR A 97 -0.33 -15.65 10.88
C THR A 97 -1.14 -16.24 12.03
N THR A 98 -0.68 -17.34 12.63
CA THR A 98 -1.35 -17.95 13.79
C THR A 98 -1.46 -16.97 14.95
N ARG A 99 -0.36 -16.28 15.31
CA ARG A 99 -0.35 -15.28 16.38
C ARG A 99 -1.39 -14.18 16.18
N PHE A 100 -1.55 -13.68 14.95
CA PHE A 100 -2.51 -12.63 14.66
C PHE A 100 -3.94 -13.14 14.59
N VAL A 101 -4.17 -14.31 14.00
CA VAL A 101 -5.50 -14.94 13.97
C VAL A 101 -6.00 -15.23 15.39
N ASP A 102 -5.14 -15.76 16.25
CA ASP A 102 -5.49 -16.07 17.65
C ASP A 102 -5.76 -14.81 18.48
N ALA A 103 -5.27 -13.65 18.05
CA ALA A 103 -5.49 -12.36 18.71
C ALA A 103 -6.70 -11.60 18.17
N ILE A 104 -7.45 -12.17 17.21
CA ILE A 104 -8.66 -11.53 16.69
C ILE A 104 -9.74 -11.54 17.77
N THR A 105 -10.35 -10.38 18.00
CA THR A 105 -11.53 -10.20 18.85
C THR A 105 -12.67 -9.59 18.06
N VAL A 106 -13.91 -9.91 18.46
CA VAL A 106 -15.12 -9.34 17.85
C VAL A 106 -15.82 -8.47 18.89
N VAL A 107 -16.09 -7.23 18.52
CA VAL A 107 -16.71 -6.22 19.39
C VAL A 107 -18.01 -5.75 18.77
N ALA A 108 -19.11 -5.83 19.53
CA ALA A 108 -20.44 -5.41 19.07
C ALA A 108 -20.52 -3.90 18.85
N GLU A 109 -19.89 -3.13 19.72
CA GLU A 109 -19.88 -1.65 19.69
C GLU A 109 -18.43 -1.16 19.64
N PRO A 110 -17.80 -1.15 18.45
CA PRO A 110 -16.42 -0.69 18.30
C PRO A 110 -16.33 0.84 18.40
N ASP A 111 -15.12 1.34 18.65
CA ASP A 111 -14.82 2.76 18.49
C ASP A 111 -15.14 3.22 17.05
N VAL A 112 -15.57 4.46 16.88
CA VAL A 112 -15.94 5.06 15.58
C VAL A 112 -14.80 5.05 14.55
N ARG A 113 -13.55 4.91 14.99
CA ARG A 113 -12.35 4.78 14.13
C ARG A 113 -11.97 3.33 13.84
N SER A 114 -12.80 2.38 14.22
CA SER A 114 -12.50 0.96 14.15
C SER A 114 -13.64 0.14 13.55
N GLY A 115 -13.41 -1.15 13.36
CA GLY A 115 -14.41 -2.11 12.87
C GLY A 115 -14.83 -3.11 13.95
N HIS A 116 -15.80 -3.96 13.65
CA HIS A 116 -16.24 -5.01 14.58
C HIS A 116 -15.20 -6.11 14.83
N VAL A 117 -14.24 -6.27 13.93
CA VAL A 117 -13.17 -7.27 14.03
C VAL A 117 -11.86 -6.54 14.31
N LEU A 118 -11.29 -6.80 15.47
CA LEU A 118 -10.12 -6.12 16.01
C LEU A 118 -9.01 -7.11 16.30
N LEU A 119 -7.79 -6.60 16.46
CA LEU A 119 -6.71 -7.32 17.13
C LEU A 119 -6.65 -6.88 18.58
N ALA A 120 -6.27 -7.79 19.47
CA ALA A 120 -5.89 -7.41 20.83
C ALA A 120 -4.78 -6.34 20.82
N PRO A 121 -4.73 -5.43 21.81
CA PRO A 121 -3.88 -4.25 21.76
C PRO A 121 -2.40 -4.55 21.49
N ALA A 122 -1.83 -5.60 22.09
CA ALA A 122 -0.43 -5.96 21.86
C ALA A 122 -0.16 -6.30 20.38
N GLN A 123 -0.96 -7.17 19.78
CA GLN A 123 -0.81 -7.59 18.39
C GLN A 123 -1.16 -6.47 17.40
N TRP A 124 -2.08 -5.58 17.76
CA TRP A 124 -2.32 -4.37 16.98
C TRP A 124 -1.05 -3.52 16.87
N HIS A 125 -0.33 -3.29 17.98
CA HIS A 125 0.93 -2.54 17.97
C HIS A 125 2.03 -3.27 17.17
N GLU A 126 2.11 -4.60 17.27
CA GLU A 126 3.04 -5.41 16.45
C GLU A 126 2.78 -5.20 14.96
N VAL A 127 1.52 -5.21 14.52
CA VAL A 127 1.14 -4.90 13.14
C VAL A 127 1.55 -3.48 12.74
N GLN A 128 1.43 -2.49 13.62
CA GLN A 128 1.89 -1.13 13.31
C GLN A 128 3.41 -1.07 13.10
N VAL A 129 4.18 -1.75 13.94
CA VAL A 129 5.65 -1.82 13.81
C VAL A 129 6.06 -2.59 12.55
N LEU A 130 5.41 -3.70 12.22
CA LEU A 130 5.65 -4.44 10.97
C LEU A 130 5.30 -3.61 9.73
N LYS A 131 4.16 -2.92 9.73
CA LYS A 131 3.78 -1.99 8.65
C LYS A 131 4.81 -0.87 8.51
N PHE A 132 5.32 -0.33 9.61
CA PHE A 132 6.40 0.65 9.59
C PHE A 132 7.66 0.08 8.95
N VAL A 133 8.11 -1.11 9.36
CA VAL A 133 9.32 -1.73 8.79
C VAL A 133 9.14 -1.97 7.29
N HIS A 134 8.00 -2.52 6.89
CA HIS A 134 7.67 -2.74 5.48
C HIS A 134 7.66 -1.43 4.68
N HIS A 135 6.95 -0.41 5.16
CA HIS A 135 6.89 0.87 4.46
C HIS A 135 8.26 1.54 4.34
N ARG A 136 9.02 1.60 5.44
CA ARG A 136 10.28 2.36 5.51
C ARG A 136 11.44 1.69 4.78
N PHE A 137 11.52 0.36 4.83
CA PHE A 137 12.68 -0.41 4.36
C PHE A 137 12.38 -1.30 3.14
N VAL A 138 11.12 -1.45 2.76
CA VAL A 138 10.71 -2.09 1.50
C VAL A 138 10.11 -1.07 0.54
N LEU A 139 9.03 -0.39 0.93
CA LEU A 139 8.28 0.44 -0.02
C LEU A 139 9.00 1.75 -0.38
N ALA A 140 9.65 2.39 0.58
CA ALA A 140 10.36 3.65 0.38
C ALA A 140 11.74 3.49 -0.31
N ARG A 141 12.04 2.31 -0.86
CA ARG A 141 13.31 2.10 -1.56
C ARG A 141 13.28 2.80 -2.93
N PRO A 142 14.39 3.45 -3.37
CA PRO A 142 14.42 4.19 -4.62
C PRO A 142 14.07 3.38 -5.87
N ASP A 143 14.46 2.11 -5.90
CA ASP A 143 14.16 1.17 -6.98
C ASP A 143 12.65 0.94 -7.12
N LEU A 144 11.96 0.65 -6.02
CA LEU A 144 10.50 0.50 -6.06
C LEU A 144 9.80 1.84 -6.39
N ALA A 145 10.29 2.95 -5.84
CA ALA A 145 9.74 4.27 -6.10
C ALA A 145 9.84 4.66 -7.59
N LEU A 146 10.92 4.27 -8.26
CA LEU A 146 11.08 4.45 -9.70
C LEU A 146 10.03 3.67 -10.50
N HIS A 147 9.81 2.39 -10.15
CA HIS A 147 8.78 1.56 -10.78
C HIS A 147 7.37 2.13 -10.54
N GLN A 148 7.04 2.52 -9.31
CA GLN A 148 5.74 3.11 -8.96
C GLN A 148 5.51 4.44 -9.69
N ARG A 149 6.55 5.27 -9.85
CA ARG A 149 6.46 6.50 -10.64
C ARG A 149 6.18 6.21 -12.12
N GLY A 150 6.82 5.18 -12.67
CA GLY A 150 6.56 4.70 -14.03
C GLY A 150 5.13 4.21 -14.21
N GLN A 151 4.63 3.37 -13.30
CA GLN A 151 3.26 2.86 -13.31
C GLN A 151 2.22 3.99 -13.18
N ALA A 152 2.44 4.94 -12.27
CA ALA A 152 1.53 6.09 -12.12
C ALA A 152 1.46 6.95 -13.39
N ARG A 153 2.61 7.19 -14.04
CA ARG A 153 2.65 7.90 -15.32
C ARG A 153 1.93 7.12 -16.41
N LEU A 154 2.15 5.81 -16.51
CA LEU A 154 1.50 4.94 -17.48
C LEU A 154 -0.03 5.02 -17.34
N LEU A 155 -0.55 4.86 -16.13
CA LEU A 155 -1.99 4.94 -15.87
C LEU A 155 -2.55 6.33 -16.21
N GLY A 156 -1.84 7.41 -15.85
CA GLY A 156 -2.24 8.77 -16.20
C GLY A 156 -2.36 8.97 -17.71
N THR A 157 -1.33 8.58 -18.46
CA THR A 157 -1.34 8.68 -19.93
C THR A 157 -2.40 7.79 -20.57
N LEU A 158 -2.65 6.59 -20.02
CA LEU A 158 -3.70 5.70 -20.53
C LEU A 158 -5.09 6.32 -20.33
N VAL A 159 -5.36 6.90 -19.15
CA VAL A 159 -6.63 7.60 -18.87
C VAL A 159 -6.82 8.78 -19.81
N GLU A 160 -5.78 9.60 -20.02
CA GLU A 160 -5.81 10.74 -20.94
C GLU A 160 -6.09 10.29 -22.39
N ALA A 161 -5.38 9.27 -22.88
CA ALA A 161 -5.57 8.76 -24.24
C ALA A 161 -6.97 8.18 -24.47
N LEU A 162 -7.52 7.46 -23.48
CA LEU A 162 -8.90 6.94 -23.53
C LEU A 162 -9.93 8.07 -23.49
N TRP A 163 -9.66 9.12 -22.72
CA TRP A 163 -10.51 10.29 -22.65
C TRP A 163 -10.54 11.04 -23.98
N GLU A 164 -9.37 11.25 -24.59
CA GLU A 164 -9.26 11.88 -25.92
C GLU A 164 -10.00 11.06 -26.99
N TRP A 165 -9.83 9.73 -27.02
CA TRP A 165 -10.54 8.85 -27.95
C TRP A 165 -12.06 8.89 -27.73
N LEU A 166 -12.53 8.92 -26.49
CA LEU A 166 -13.96 9.02 -26.17
C LEU A 166 -14.58 10.37 -26.57
N LEU A 167 -13.80 11.44 -26.62
CA LEU A 167 -14.28 12.75 -27.04
C LEU A 167 -14.23 12.97 -28.56
N ASP A 168 -13.54 12.11 -29.30
CA ASP A 168 -13.44 12.20 -30.76
C ASP A 168 -14.72 11.67 -31.43
N PRO A 169 -15.56 12.54 -32.04
CA PRO A 169 -16.82 12.10 -32.65
C PRO A 169 -16.64 11.17 -33.86
N GLU A 170 -15.48 11.23 -34.53
CA GLU A 170 -15.20 10.36 -35.69
C GLU A 170 -14.80 8.95 -35.24
N GLU A 171 -14.26 8.82 -34.04
CA GLU A 171 -13.65 7.58 -33.53
C GLU A 171 -14.39 6.96 -32.33
N GLU A 172 -15.36 7.66 -31.71
CA GLU A 172 -16.12 7.20 -30.53
C GLU A 172 -16.76 5.81 -30.76
N SER A 173 -17.27 5.55 -31.97
CA SER A 173 -17.88 4.26 -32.32
C SER A 173 -16.91 3.07 -32.36
N ARG A 174 -15.60 3.34 -32.37
CA ARG A 174 -14.53 2.34 -32.48
C ARG A 174 -13.89 1.99 -31.13
N LEU A 175 -14.35 2.60 -30.05
CA LEU A 175 -13.91 2.27 -28.70
C LEU A 175 -14.13 0.79 -28.36
N PRO A 176 -13.35 0.24 -27.42
CA PRO A 176 -13.62 -1.08 -26.87
C PRO A 176 -15.07 -1.17 -26.37
N ARG A 177 -15.78 -2.23 -26.77
CA ARG A 177 -17.21 -2.40 -26.48
C ARG A 177 -17.51 -2.27 -24.98
N ARG A 178 -16.68 -2.89 -24.14
CA ARG A 178 -16.78 -2.81 -22.68
C ARG A 178 -16.72 -1.39 -22.14
N LEU A 179 -15.90 -0.51 -22.73
CA LEU A 179 -15.83 0.90 -22.31
C LEU A 179 -17.13 1.64 -22.67
N HIS A 180 -17.70 1.38 -23.86
CA HIS A 180 -19.01 1.91 -24.22
C HIS A 180 -20.09 1.46 -23.23
N ASP A 181 -20.14 0.18 -22.90
CA ASP A 181 -21.13 -0.37 -21.95
C ASP A 181 -20.96 0.24 -20.54
N LEU A 182 -19.73 0.53 -20.12
CA LEU A 182 -19.44 1.23 -18.85
C LEU A 182 -19.88 2.70 -18.88
N VAL A 183 -19.77 3.40 -20.02
CA VAL A 183 -20.27 4.77 -20.16
C VAL A 183 -21.79 4.79 -19.99
N GLU A 184 -22.50 3.89 -20.67
CA GLU A 184 -23.96 3.77 -20.57
C GLU A 184 -24.39 3.47 -19.12
N LEU A 185 -23.71 2.52 -18.46
CA LEU A 185 -23.97 2.19 -17.05
C LEU A 185 -23.72 3.40 -16.13
N ALA A 186 -22.58 4.07 -16.28
CA ALA A 186 -22.22 5.21 -15.44
C ALA A 186 -23.19 6.38 -15.62
N GLU A 187 -23.69 6.62 -16.84
CA GLU A 187 -24.71 7.62 -17.09
C GLU A 187 -26.02 7.25 -16.38
N ALA A 188 -26.46 5.99 -16.48
CA ALA A 188 -27.69 5.52 -15.87
C ALA A 188 -27.68 5.61 -14.32
N GLU A 189 -26.54 5.36 -13.68
CA GLU A 189 -26.40 5.38 -12.22
C GLU A 189 -26.32 6.80 -11.63
N LEU A 190 -25.84 7.80 -12.41
CA LEU A 190 -25.74 9.16 -11.91
C LEU A 190 -27.11 9.86 -11.87
N HIS A 191 -27.43 10.43 -10.70
CA HIS A 191 -28.66 11.19 -10.51
C HIS A 191 -28.79 12.31 -11.56
N PRO A 192 -29.98 12.54 -12.16
CA PRO A 192 -30.16 13.51 -13.26
C PRO A 192 -29.74 14.95 -12.92
N ARG A 193 -29.79 15.33 -11.64
CA ARG A 193 -29.37 16.65 -11.14
C ARG A 193 -27.87 16.77 -10.84
N THR A 194 -27.07 15.75 -11.16
CA THR A 194 -25.61 15.81 -10.97
C THR A 194 -25.02 16.85 -11.92
N PRO A 195 -24.28 17.86 -11.43
CA PRO A 195 -23.60 18.83 -12.29
C PRO A 195 -22.57 18.14 -13.17
N ASP A 196 -22.53 18.49 -14.46
CA ASP A 196 -21.68 17.83 -15.46
C ASP A 196 -21.82 16.29 -15.43
N ARG A 197 -23.08 15.83 -15.46
CA ARG A 197 -23.40 14.40 -15.39
C ARG A 197 -22.68 13.58 -16.46
N ILE A 198 -22.64 14.08 -17.69
CA ILE A 198 -22.01 13.37 -18.82
C ILE A 198 -20.50 13.28 -18.61
N GLY A 199 -19.82 14.39 -18.31
CA GLY A 199 -18.37 14.38 -18.06
C GLY A 199 -17.99 13.46 -16.90
N ARG A 200 -18.77 13.48 -15.81
CA ARG A 200 -18.56 12.59 -14.65
C ARG A 200 -18.82 11.12 -14.96
N ALA A 201 -19.86 10.80 -15.74
CA ALA A 201 -20.15 9.43 -16.14
C ALA A 201 -19.02 8.86 -17.00
N ARG A 202 -18.61 9.62 -18.02
CA ARG A 202 -17.49 9.28 -18.91
C ARG A 202 -16.18 9.10 -18.15
N GLY A 203 -15.85 10.04 -17.26
CA GLY A 203 -14.65 9.95 -16.43
C GLY A 203 -14.65 8.72 -15.53
N ARG A 204 -15.79 8.40 -14.89
CA ARG A 204 -15.94 7.18 -14.10
C ARG A 204 -15.80 5.93 -14.95
N ALA A 205 -16.44 5.86 -16.11
CA ALA A 205 -16.37 4.70 -17.00
C ALA A 205 -14.94 4.36 -17.41
N ILE A 206 -14.12 5.38 -17.70
CA ILE A 206 -12.69 5.19 -18.00
C ILE A 206 -11.93 4.67 -16.78
N VAL A 207 -12.15 5.24 -15.59
CA VAL A 207 -11.49 4.78 -14.36
C VAL A 207 -11.88 3.33 -14.04
N ASP A 208 -13.16 2.99 -14.15
CA ASP A 208 -13.67 1.63 -13.93
C ASP A 208 -13.09 0.64 -14.95
N PHE A 209 -13.00 1.05 -16.22
CA PHE A 209 -12.38 0.26 -17.28
C PHE A 209 -10.89 -0.01 -17.01
N VAL A 210 -10.11 1.04 -16.70
CA VAL A 210 -8.67 0.92 -16.41
C VAL A 210 -8.43 0.08 -15.15
N ALA A 211 -9.27 0.21 -14.11
CA ALA A 211 -9.14 -0.55 -12.87
C ALA A 211 -9.39 -2.07 -13.04
N GLN A 212 -10.02 -2.48 -14.14
CA GLN A 212 -10.27 -3.88 -14.47
C GLN A 212 -9.12 -4.52 -15.28
N LEU A 213 -8.17 -3.72 -15.77
CA LEU A 213 -7.04 -4.22 -16.54
C LEU A 213 -5.96 -4.79 -15.62
N THR A 214 -5.35 -5.90 -16.05
CA THR A 214 -4.07 -6.33 -15.50
C THR A 214 -2.94 -5.39 -15.93
N ASP A 215 -1.82 -5.39 -15.20
CA ASP A 215 -0.62 -4.60 -15.56
C ASP A 215 -0.18 -4.82 -17.02
N GLY A 216 -0.20 -6.08 -17.48
CA GLY A 216 0.16 -6.42 -18.86
C GLY A 216 -0.81 -5.87 -19.90
N GLN A 217 -2.12 -5.90 -19.60
CA GLN A 217 -3.15 -5.34 -20.48
C GLN A 217 -3.05 -3.81 -20.56
N ALA A 218 -2.81 -3.13 -19.43
CA ALA A 218 -2.65 -1.68 -19.40
C ALA A 218 -1.44 -1.22 -20.24
N VAL A 219 -0.30 -1.92 -20.14
CA VAL A 219 0.88 -1.67 -20.97
C VAL A 219 0.57 -1.89 -22.45
N ALA A 220 0.01 -3.05 -22.79
CA ALA A 220 -0.33 -3.39 -24.18
C ALA A 220 -1.30 -2.38 -24.79
N MET A 221 -2.29 -1.91 -24.02
CA MET A 221 -3.24 -0.89 -24.46
C MET A 221 -2.56 0.42 -24.77
N LEU A 222 -1.74 0.91 -23.85
CA LEU A 222 -1.06 2.18 -24.04
C LEU A 222 -0.10 2.13 -25.23
N ASP A 223 0.60 1.00 -25.44
CA ASP A 223 1.47 0.83 -26.60
C ASP A 223 0.71 0.77 -27.92
N ALA A 224 -0.46 0.13 -27.95
CA ALA A 224 -1.34 0.16 -29.12
C ALA A 224 -1.84 1.58 -29.42
N LEU A 225 -2.37 2.29 -28.42
CA LEU A 225 -2.84 3.68 -28.56
C LEU A 225 -1.74 4.65 -28.98
N SER A 226 -0.50 4.40 -28.54
CA SER A 226 0.65 5.24 -28.89
C SER A 226 1.31 4.86 -30.22
N GLY A 227 0.79 3.86 -30.95
CA GLY A 227 1.40 3.36 -32.19
C GLY A 227 2.76 2.68 -32.00
N ARG A 228 3.08 2.24 -30.77
CA ARG A 228 4.32 1.51 -30.43
C ARG A 228 4.16 0.00 -30.49
N SER A 229 2.93 -0.50 -30.64
CA SER A 229 2.67 -1.93 -30.84
C SER A 229 3.09 -2.36 -32.25
N GLY A 230 3.93 -3.40 -32.34
CA GLY A 230 4.20 -4.11 -33.59
C GLY A 230 3.12 -5.12 -33.98
N ALA A 231 2.15 -5.39 -33.09
CA ALA A 231 1.04 -6.27 -33.33
C ALA A 231 -0.22 -5.46 -33.66
N LEU A 232 -0.76 -5.65 -34.86
CA LEU A 232 -2.03 -5.07 -35.32
C LEU A 232 -3.26 -5.70 -34.61
N TRP A 233 -3.06 -6.86 -33.99
CA TRP A 233 -4.08 -7.64 -33.31
C TRP A 233 -3.50 -8.11 -31.98
N THR A 234 -4.11 -7.73 -30.87
CA THR A 234 -3.74 -8.22 -29.54
C THR A 234 -4.96 -8.90 -28.94
N ASP A 235 -4.90 -10.21 -28.75
CA ASP A 235 -5.91 -10.98 -28.00
C ASP A 235 -6.05 -10.49 -26.55
N ALA A 236 -5.13 -9.63 -26.09
CA ALA A 236 -5.16 -8.98 -24.78
C ALA A 236 -6.39 -8.10 -24.53
N PHE A 237 -7.10 -7.67 -25.59
CA PHE A 237 -8.31 -6.84 -25.50
C PHE A 237 -9.62 -7.64 -25.58
N VAL A 238 -9.55 -8.97 -25.62
CA VAL A 238 -10.74 -9.82 -25.54
C VAL A 238 -11.18 -9.88 -24.07
N LEU A 239 -11.96 -8.89 -23.66
CA LEU A 239 -12.64 -8.82 -22.37
C LEU A 239 -14.03 -8.21 -22.48
#